data_AF-A0A968VVF1-F1
#
_entry.id   AF-A0A968VVF1-F1
#
_cell.length_a   1.000
_cell.length_b   1.000
_cell.length_c   1.000
_cell.angle_alpha   90.00
_cell.angle_beta   90.00
_cell.angle_gamma   90.00
#
_symmetry.space_group_name_H-M   'P 1'
#
loop_
_entity.id
_entity.type
_entity.pdbx_description
1 polymer ?
#
loop_
_entity_poly.entity_id
_entity_poly.type
_entity_poly.pdbx_seq_one_letter_code
_entity_poly.pdbx_strand_id
1 'polypeptide(L)'
;MKKICFAAVVAAFPILSSAARVTVVNVSLDQSIEAPRWMFDSKAKVKGGPLIELMVEAKRAQLKQDRAKCLSNLDKVYKLGKSLGPWIVLNQIQCAMMKDKSGKIALTALNTALNKLEAQPRWLLFGPSVGELRKAYTAGLLAVERRAIQRRPCGRLENHGPPSSD
;
A
#
# COMPACT_ATOMS: atom_id res chain seq x y z
N MET A 1 -51.65 0.94 -21.86
CA MET A 1 -50.79 -0.17 -21.39
C MET A 1 -50.32 -0.94 -22.62
N LYS A 2 -49.03 -0.88 -22.98
CA LYS A 2 -48.46 -1.58 -24.16
C LYS A 2 -47.47 -2.64 -23.68
N LYS A 3 -47.76 -3.91 -23.97
CA LYS A 3 -46.87 -5.06 -23.73
C LYS A 3 -45.95 -5.21 -24.95
N ILE A 4 -44.64 -5.17 -24.73
CA ILE A 4 -43.63 -5.43 -25.75
C ILE A 4 -43.03 -6.80 -25.44
N CYS A 5 -43.21 -7.75 -26.35
CA CYS A 5 -42.59 -9.06 -26.30
C CYS A 5 -41.17 -8.97 -26.88
N PHE A 6 -40.16 -9.26 -26.05
CA PHE A 6 -38.78 -9.43 -26.50
C PHE A 6 -38.55 -10.91 -26.86
N ALA A 7 -38.27 -11.17 -28.13
CA ALA A 7 -37.80 -12.46 -28.59
C ALA A 7 -36.33 -12.65 -28.20
N ALA A 8 -36.04 -13.70 -27.44
CA ALA A 8 -34.69 -14.05 -27.01
C ALA A 8 -33.99 -14.88 -28.11
N VAL A 9 -32.94 -14.32 -28.71
CA VAL A 9 -32.03 -15.05 -29.59
C VAL A 9 -30.98 -15.74 -28.72
N VAL A 10 -31.08 -17.07 -28.61
CA VAL A 10 -30.10 -17.90 -27.91
C VAL A 10 -28.91 -18.15 -28.85
N ALA A 11 -27.85 -17.36 -28.70
CA ALA A 11 -26.58 -17.61 -29.35
C ALA A 11 -25.80 -18.68 -28.56
N ALA A 12 -25.64 -19.86 -29.15
CA ALA A 12 -24.80 -20.94 -28.61
C ALA A 12 -23.32 -20.60 -28.84
N PHE A 13 -22.59 -20.26 -27.77
CA PHE A 13 -21.14 -20.08 -27.81
C PHE A 13 -20.42 -21.39 -27.48
N PRO A 14 -19.42 -21.81 -28.26
CA PRO A 14 -18.63 -23.00 -27.96
C PRO A 14 -17.75 -22.76 -26.73
N ILE A 15 -17.84 -23.67 -25.76
CA ILE A 15 -17.05 -23.63 -24.53
C ILE A 15 -15.65 -24.16 -24.85
N LEU A 16 -14.69 -23.28 -25.12
CA LEU A 16 -13.28 -23.66 -25.16
C LEU A 16 -12.79 -24.01 -23.76
N SER A 17 -12.66 -25.31 -23.49
CA SER A 17 -12.01 -25.84 -22.29
C SER A 17 -10.53 -25.48 -22.28
N SER A 18 -10.18 -24.45 -21.52
CA SER A 18 -8.79 -24.10 -21.24
C SER A 18 -8.21 -25.05 -20.19
N ALA A 19 -7.32 -25.94 -20.62
CA ALA A 19 -6.51 -26.73 -19.70
C ALA A 19 -5.67 -25.79 -18.82
N ALA A 20 -5.84 -25.88 -17.51
CA ALA A 20 -5.11 -25.09 -16.53
C ALA A 20 -3.63 -25.47 -16.54
N ARG A 21 -2.82 -24.74 -17.32
CA ARG A 21 -1.37 -24.83 -17.28
C ARG A 21 -0.88 -24.19 -15.98
N VAL A 22 -0.30 -24.99 -15.09
CA VAL A 22 0.35 -24.49 -13.87
C VAL A 22 1.68 -23.87 -14.26
N THR A 23 1.70 -22.56 -14.43
CA THR A 23 2.93 -21.79 -14.66
C THR A 23 3.67 -21.63 -13.33
N VAL A 24 4.73 -22.41 -13.15
CA VAL A 24 5.68 -22.20 -12.06
C VAL A 24 6.57 -21.01 -12.46
N VAL A 25 6.31 -19.86 -11.86
CA VAL A 25 7.08 -18.63 -12.12
C VAL A 25 8.27 -18.58 -11.18
N ASN A 26 9.48 -18.65 -11.74
CA ASN A 26 10.71 -18.40 -11.02
C ASN A 26 10.88 -16.89 -10.82
N VAL A 27 10.97 -16.43 -9.57
CA VAL A 27 11.03 -15.01 -9.21
C VAL A 27 12.49 -14.59 -9.10
N SER A 28 13.04 -14.00 -10.16
CA SER A 28 14.35 -13.33 -10.12
C SER A 28 14.21 -11.95 -9.46
N LEU A 29 15.11 -11.63 -8.52
CA LEU A 29 15.11 -10.41 -7.70
C LEU A 29 15.26 -9.09 -8.48
N ASP A 30 15.60 -9.16 -9.77
CA ASP A 30 16.10 -8.00 -10.53
C ASP A 30 15.05 -7.36 -11.44
N GLN A 31 13.87 -7.97 -11.57
CA GLN A 31 12.80 -7.37 -12.35
C GLN A 31 11.96 -6.45 -11.47
N SER A 32 11.64 -5.26 -11.98
CA SER A 32 10.52 -4.47 -11.51
C SER A 32 9.23 -5.27 -11.77
N ILE A 33 8.96 -6.26 -10.94
CA ILE A 33 7.83 -7.16 -11.13
C ILE A 33 6.57 -6.33 -10.88
N GLU A 34 5.95 -5.89 -11.98
CA GLU A 34 4.51 -5.66 -12.01
C GLU A 34 3.88 -6.87 -11.34
N ALA A 35 3.26 -6.64 -10.17
CA ALA A 35 2.94 -7.71 -9.23
C ALA A 35 2.30 -8.88 -10.01
N PRO A 36 2.80 -10.12 -9.87
CA PRO A 36 2.37 -11.20 -10.74
C PRO A 36 0.86 -11.31 -10.74
N ARG A 37 0.24 -11.56 -11.91
CA ARG A 37 -1.22 -11.55 -12.09
C ARG A 37 -1.98 -12.39 -11.04
N TRP A 38 -1.35 -13.44 -10.51
CA TRP A 38 -1.88 -14.29 -9.45
C TRP A 38 -2.05 -13.60 -8.09
N MET A 39 -1.32 -12.51 -7.79
CA MET A 39 -1.49 -11.72 -6.56
C MET A 39 -2.84 -10.99 -6.51
N PHE A 40 -3.44 -10.75 -7.67
CA PHE A 40 -4.73 -10.06 -7.82
C PHE A 40 -5.92 -11.03 -7.93
N ASP A 41 -5.67 -12.30 -8.19
CA ASP A 41 -6.74 -13.30 -8.25
C ASP A 41 -7.07 -13.79 -6.84
N SER A 42 -8.28 -13.44 -6.37
CA SER A 42 -8.82 -13.89 -5.09
C SER A 42 -8.98 -15.41 -4.99
N LYS A 43 -9.05 -16.11 -6.14
CA LYS A 43 -9.21 -17.56 -6.24
C LYS A 43 -7.88 -18.29 -6.41
N ALA A 44 -6.78 -17.59 -6.71
CA ALA A 44 -5.47 -18.20 -6.82
C ALA A 44 -4.97 -18.64 -5.44
N LYS A 45 -4.73 -19.95 -5.30
CA LYS A 45 -3.98 -20.51 -4.17
C LYS A 45 -2.50 -20.26 -4.41
N VAL A 46 -1.89 -19.49 -3.51
CA VAL A 46 -0.44 -19.27 -3.52
C VAL A 46 0.21 -20.53 -2.96
N LYS A 47 1.07 -21.18 -3.74
CA LYS A 47 1.94 -22.24 -3.23
C LYS A 47 3.28 -21.60 -2.89
N GLY A 48 3.49 -21.25 -1.63
CA GLY A 48 4.73 -20.66 -1.14
C GLY A 48 4.91 -20.91 0.34
N GLY A 49 6.12 -20.71 0.86
CA GLY A 49 6.35 -20.76 2.31
C GLY A 49 5.62 -19.62 3.06
N PRO A 50 5.60 -19.66 4.40
CA PRO A 50 4.84 -18.72 5.23
C PRO A 50 5.14 -17.24 4.93
N LEU A 51 6.38 -16.92 4.55
CA LEU A 51 6.78 -15.57 4.15
C LEU A 51 6.00 -15.07 2.94
N ILE A 52 5.89 -15.89 1.90
CA ILE A 52 5.23 -15.52 0.64
C ILE A 52 3.73 -15.36 0.86
N GLU A 53 3.11 -16.25 1.64
CA GLU A 53 1.70 -16.15 2.00
C GLU A 53 1.41 -14.79 2.68
N LEU A 54 2.21 -14.40 3.67
CA LEU A 54 2.06 -13.13 4.37
C LEU A 54 2.27 -11.91 3.46
N MET A 55 3.24 -11.96 2.53
CA MET A 55 3.44 -10.88 1.55
C MET A 55 2.21 -10.70 0.66
N VAL A 56 1.62 -11.80 0.22
CA VAL A 56 0.43 -11.78 -0.64
C VAL A 56 -0.79 -11.31 0.13
N GLU A 57 -0.96 -11.77 1.36
CA GLU A 57 -2.04 -11.29 2.20
C GLU A 57 -1.92 -9.80 2.52
N ALA A 58 -0.72 -9.29 2.78
CA ALA A 58 -0.48 -7.85 2.96
C ALA A 58 -0.90 -7.05 1.74
N LYS A 59 -0.56 -7.54 0.54
CA LYS A 59 -0.95 -6.91 -0.73
C LYS A 59 -2.44 -6.99 -1.01
N ARG A 60 -3.07 -8.13 -0.73
CA ARG A 60 -4.54 -8.27 -0.80
C ARG A 60 -5.23 -7.32 0.17
N ALA A 61 -4.70 -7.16 1.39
CA ALA A 61 -5.22 -6.21 2.37
C ALA A 61 -5.05 -4.76 1.90
N GLN A 62 -3.91 -4.40 1.31
CA GLN A 62 -3.69 -3.09 0.69
C GLN A 62 -4.72 -2.79 -0.41
N LEU A 63 -4.96 -3.75 -1.32
CA LEU A 63 -5.95 -3.59 -2.41
C LEU A 63 -7.38 -3.44 -1.86
N LYS A 64 -7.71 -4.16 -0.79
CA LYS A 64 -8.99 -4.06 -0.08
C LYS A 64 -9.09 -2.83 0.83
N GLN A 65 -8.08 -1.96 0.86
CA GLN A 65 -7.98 -0.81 1.78
C GLN A 65 -8.09 -1.21 3.26
N ASP A 66 -7.75 -2.46 3.60
CA ASP A 66 -7.68 -2.94 4.98
C ASP A 66 -6.31 -2.61 5.58
N ARG A 67 -6.22 -1.40 6.15
CA ARG A 67 -5.00 -0.86 6.74
C ARG A 67 -4.44 -1.70 7.87
N ALA A 68 -5.28 -2.12 8.80
CA ALA A 68 -4.84 -2.84 9.99
C ALA A 68 -4.23 -4.19 9.59
N LYS A 69 -4.90 -4.93 8.70
CA LYS A 69 -4.41 -6.21 8.21
C LYS A 69 -3.15 -6.07 7.36
N CYS A 70 -3.07 -5.03 6.51
CA CYS A 70 -1.86 -4.77 5.74
C CYS A 70 -0.63 -4.55 6.65
N LEU A 71 -0.74 -3.64 7.62
CA LEU A 71 0.37 -3.31 8.52
C LEU A 71 0.77 -4.52 9.39
N SER A 72 -0.22 -5.25 9.92
CA SER A 72 0.02 -6.47 10.71
C SER A 72 0.78 -7.53 9.91
N ASN A 73 0.36 -7.79 8.67
CA ASN A 73 1.03 -8.81 7.85
C ASN A 73 2.44 -8.36 7.44
N LEU A 74 2.66 -7.07 7.15
CA LEU A 74 4.00 -6.54 6.87
C LEU A 74 4.95 -6.65 8.07
N ASP A 75 4.46 -6.51 9.31
CA ASP A 75 5.28 -6.75 10.50
C ASP A 75 5.72 -8.21 10.62
N LYS A 76 4.82 -9.15 10.30
CA LYS A 76 5.15 -10.58 10.25
C LYS A 76 6.14 -10.90 9.12
N VAL A 77 5.96 -10.32 7.93
CA VAL A 77 6.93 -10.43 6.82
C VAL A 77 8.30 -9.90 7.26
N TYR A 78 8.37 -8.78 7.97
CA TYR A 78 9.63 -8.22 8.46
C TYR A 78 10.38 -9.16 9.41
N LYS A 79 9.65 -9.86 10.29
CA LYS A 79 10.24 -10.85 11.21
C LYS A 79 10.85 -12.04 10.47
N LEU A 80 10.20 -12.49 9.38
CA LEU A 80 10.63 -13.66 8.60
C LEU A 80 11.63 -13.34 7.47
N GLY A 81 11.61 -12.12 6.94
CA GLY A 81 12.31 -11.74 5.70
C GLY A 81 12.94 -10.36 5.78
N LYS A 82 13.88 -10.15 6.71
CA LYS A 82 14.58 -8.86 6.91
C LYS A 82 15.29 -8.35 5.65
N SER A 83 15.76 -9.25 4.77
CA SER A 83 16.41 -8.91 3.50
C SER A 83 15.48 -8.16 2.54
N LEU A 84 14.16 -8.30 2.70
CA LEU A 84 13.15 -7.60 1.90
C LEU A 84 12.86 -6.17 2.41
N GLY A 85 13.74 -5.62 3.26
CA GLY A 85 13.58 -4.33 3.93
C GLY A 85 13.02 -3.20 3.07
N PRO A 86 13.61 -2.87 1.89
CA PRO A 86 13.11 -1.81 1.02
C PRO A 86 11.65 -2.03 0.59
N TRP A 87 11.32 -3.25 0.16
CA TRP A 87 9.96 -3.61 -0.25
C TRP A 87 9.00 -3.51 0.93
N ILE A 88 9.38 -4.01 2.10
CA ILE A 88 8.52 -3.97 3.30
C ILE A 88 8.24 -2.52 3.69
N VAL A 89 9.27 -1.67 3.75
CA VAL A 89 9.12 -0.27 4.15
C VAL A 89 8.29 0.52 3.13
N LEU A 90 8.49 0.30 1.83
CA LEU A 90 7.63 0.88 0.79
C LEU A 90 6.15 0.59 1.07
N ASN A 91 5.85 -0.67 1.34
CA ASN A 91 4.48 -1.11 1.60
C ASN A 91 3.95 -0.64 2.96
N GLN A 92 4.81 -0.50 3.97
CA GLN A 92 4.42 0.08 5.27
C GLN A 92 4.03 1.55 5.12
N ILE A 93 4.80 2.33 4.35
CA ILE A 93 4.48 3.73 4.05
C ILE A 93 3.14 3.81 3.30
N GLN A 94 2.97 3.04 2.23
CA GLN A 94 1.75 3.01 1.44
C GLN A 94 0.52 2.64 2.28
N CYS A 95 0.62 1.58 3.11
CA CYS A 95 -0.48 1.16 3.96
C CYS A 95 -0.76 2.14 5.11
N ALA A 96 0.27 2.76 5.70
CA ALA A 96 0.08 3.76 6.74
C ALA A 96 -0.59 5.05 6.21
N MET A 97 -0.34 5.39 4.94
CA MET A 97 -1.00 6.49 4.22
C MET A 97 -2.45 6.20 3.83
N MET A 98 -2.93 4.94 3.90
CA MET A 98 -4.34 4.65 3.65
C MET A 98 -5.22 5.30 4.72
N LYS A 99 -6.28 5.96 4.28
CA LYS A 99 -7.26 6.59 5.15
C LYS A 99 -8.21 5.53 5.72
N ASP A 100 -8.50 5.62 7.01
CA ASP A 100 -9.60 4.83 7.59
C ASP A 100 -10.97 5.42 7.24
N LYS A 101 -12.02 4.82 7.78
CA LYS A 101 -13.41 5.30 7.65
C LYS A 101 -13.59 6.75 8.14
N SER A 102 -12.71 7.25 9.01
CA SER A 102 -12.71 8.62 9.50
C SER A 102 -11.80 9.55 8.69
N GLY A 103 -11.25 9.09 7.57
CA GLY A 103 -10.34 9.88 6.73
C GLY A 103 -8.94 10.06 7.31
N LYS A 104 -8.62 9.44 8.45
CA LYS A 104 -7.34 9.62 9.15
C LYS A 104 -6.32 8.62 8.66
N ILE A 105 -5.06 9.02 8.57
CA ILE A 105 -3.91 8.13 8.30
C ILE A 105 -3.33 7.58 9.60
N ALA A 106 -2.61 6.45 9.52
CA ALA A 106 -1.93 5.85 10.67
C ALA A 106 -0.56 6.50 10.91
N LEU A 107 -0.55 7.70 11.48
CA LEU A 107 0.67 8.52 11.66
C LEU A 107 1.78 7.79 12.43
N THR A 108 1.46 7.07 13.51
CA THR A 108 2.47 6.31 14.27
C THR A 108 3.15 5.25 13.41
N ALA A 109 2.38 4.53 12.60
CA ALA A 109 2.92 3.52 11.69
C ALA A 109 3.73 4.17 10.55
N LEU A 110 3.29 5.32 10.06
CA LEU A 110 4.00 6.10 9.04
C LEU A 110 5.36 6.56 9.56
N ASN A 111 5.42 7.22 10.72
CA ASN A 111 6.69 7.64 11.35
C ASN A 111 7.60 6.45 11.60
N THR A 112 7.07 5.32 12.06
CA THR A 112 7.87 4.11 12.26
C THR A 112 8.50 3.62 10.95
N ALA A 113 7.76 3.66 9.84
CA ALA A 113 8.27 3.26 8.53
C ALA A 113 9.31 4.27 7.97
N LEU A 114 9.08 5.57 8.16
CA LEU A 114 10.02 6.63 7.76
C LEU A 114 11.34 6.50 8.55
N ASN A 115 11.28 6.31 9.88
CA ASN A 115 12.47 6.12 10.71
C ASN A 115 13.27 4.87 10.28
N LYS A 116 12.59 3.78 9.91
CA LYS A 116 13.27 2.58 9.36
C LYS A 116 14.00 2.87 8.06
N LEU A 117 13.43 3.74 7.22
CA LEU A 117 14.05 4.14 5.96
C LEU A 117 15.27 5.05 6.18
N GLU A 118 15.14 6.02 7.09
CA GLU A 118 16.23 6.92 7.49
C GLU A 118 17.40 6.17 8.13
N ALA A 119 17.11 5.11 8.90
CA ALA A 119 18.15 4.22 9.45
C ALA A 119 18.90 3.39 8.39
N GLN A 120 18.42 3.36 7.14
CA GLN A 120 18.99 2.57 6.05
C GLN A 120 19.07 3.41 4.75
N PRO A 121 19.89 4.48 4.71
CA PRO A 121 19.92 5.42 3.58
C PRO A 121 20.34 4.75 2.26
N ARG A 122 21.06 3.63 2.32
CA ARG A 122 21.44 2.82 1.15
C ARG A 122 20.22 2.37 0.34
N TRP A 123 19.07 2.14 0.99
CA TRP A 123 17.82 1.76 0.31
C TRP A 123 17.26 2.85 -0.60
N LEU A 124 17.64 4.11 -0.38
CA LEU A 124 17.28 5.25 -1.24
C LEU A 124 18.29 5.49 -2.37
N LEU A 125 19.40 4.74 -2.40
CA LEU A 125 20.46 4.91 -3.40
C LEU A 125 20.52 3.75 -4.38
N PHE A 126 20.28 2.52 -3.92
CA PHE A 126 20.42 1.31 -4.73
C PHE A 126 19.22 0.38 -4.58
N GLY A 127 18.84 -0.28 -5.68
CA GLY A 127 17.82 -1.32 -5.71
C GLY A 127 16.71 -1.05 -6.73
N PRO A 128 15.86 -2.06 -7.01
CA PRO A 128 14.85 -1.99 -8.06
C PRO A 128 13.69 -1.03 -7.74
N SER A 129 13.49 -0.66 -6.47
CA SER A 129 12.36 0.17 -6.02
C SER A 129 12.75 1.57 -5.55
N VAL A 130 13.95 2.05 -5.87
CA VAL A 130 14.48 3.33 -5.36
C VAL A 130 13.57 4.51 -5.73
N GLY A 131 13.05 4.54 -6.96
CA GLY A 131 12.19 5.63 -7.44
C GLY A 131 10.88 5.72 -6.64
N GLU A 132 10.25 4.57 -6.41
CA GLU A 132 9.01 4.41 -5.64
C GLU A 132 9.24 4.73 -4.16
N LEU A 133 10.38 4.29 -3.62
CA LEU A 133 10.76 4.55 -2.23
C LEU A 133 10.94 6.04 -1.97
N ARG A 134 11.65 6.75 -2.86
CA ARG A 134 11.82 8.22 -2.77
C ARG A 134 10.48 8.95 -2.86
N LYS A 135 9.63 8.58 -3.82
CA LYS A 135 8.28 9.15 -3.96
C LYS A 135 7.45 8.92 -2.69
N ALA A 136 7.44 7.69 -2.17
CA ALA A 136 6.70 7.34 -0.96
C ALA A 136 7.25 8.05 0.28
N TYR A 137 8.57 8.16 0.42
CA TYR A 137 9.22 8.88 1.50
C TYR A 137 8.82 10.36 1.53
N THR A 138 8.97 11.06 0.39
CA THR A 138 8.58 12.47 0.29
C THR A 138 7.08 12.67 0.56
N ALA A 139 6.22 11.80 0.01
CA ALA A 139 4.78 11.85 0.30
C ALA A 139 4.48 11.61 1.79
N GLY A 140 5.21 10.70 2.43
CA GLY A 140 5.13 10.43 3.86
C GLY A 140 5.52 11.64 4.71
N LEU A 141 6.66 12.27 4.42
CA LEU A 141 7.11 13.49 5.12
C LEU A 141 6.08 14.61 5.02
N LEU A 142 5.54 14.86 3.81
CA LEU A 142 4.50 15.87 3.59
C LEU A 142 3.22 15.55 4.38
N ALA A 143 2.85 14.27 4.50
CA ALA A 143 1.68 13.85 5.24
C ALA A 143 1.84 14.05 6.76
N VAL A 144 3.06 13.84 7.29
CA VAL A 144 3.40 14.12 8.69
C VAL A 144 3.31 15.62 8.96
N GLU A 145 3.91 16.45 8.09
CA GLU A 145 3.96 17.90 8.28
C GLU A 145 2.57 18.55 8.21
N ARG A 146 1.73 18.18 7.23
CA ARG A 146 0.34 18.70 7.15
C ARG A 146 -0.44 18.45 8.43
N ARG A 147 -0.22 17.31 9.08
CA ARG A 147 -0.91 16.97 10.33
C ARG A 147 -0.36 17.74 11.53
N ALA A 148 0.92 18.11 11.52
CA ALA A 148 1.50 19.00 12.51
C ALA A 148 0.90 20.41 12.40
N ILE A 149 0.76 20.93 11.18
CA ILE A 149 0.13 22.24 10.90
C ILE A 149 -1.33 22.26 11.38
N GLN A 150 -2.12 21.23 11.06
CA GLN A 150 -3.53 21.16 11.46
C GLN A 150 -3.75 21.06 12.99
N ARG A 151 -2.73 20.62 13.74
CA ARG A 151 -2.78 20.54 15.21
C ARG A 151 -2.41 21.84 15.90
N ARG A 152 -1.69 22.73 15.22
CA ARG A 152 -1.51 24.09 15.75
C ARG A 152 -2.89 24.74 15.62
N PRO A 153 -3.60 25.03 16.72
CA PRO A 153 -4.76 25.91 16.59
C PRO A 153 -4.22 27.13 15.85
N CYS A 154 -4.81 27.47 14.69
CA CYS A 154 -4.51 28.75 14.07
C CYS A 154 -4.60 29.75 15.20
N GLY A 155 -3.44 30.28 15.60
CA GLY A 155 -3.37 31.19 16.70
C GLY A 155 -4.40 32.23 16.39
N ARG A 156 -5.45 32.28 17.21
CA ARG A 156 -6.20 33.49 17.49
C ARG A 156 -5.13 34.56 17.47
N LEU A 157 -5.12 35.43 16.45
CA LEU A 157 -4.18 36.55 16.38
C LEU A 157 -4.35 37.23 17.73
N GLU A 158 -3.43 36.96 18.66
CA GLU A 158 -3.37 37.69 19.89
C GLU A 158 -3.00 39.07 19.41
N ASN A 159 -3.99 39.96 19.45
CA ASN A 159 -3.82 41.37 19.20
C ASN A 159 -2.73 41.83 20.16
N HIS A 160 -1.48 41.79 19.71
CA HIS A 160 -0.41 42.58 20.28
C HIS A 160 -0.81 44.03 20.00
N GLY A 161 -1.61 44.58 20.91
CA GLY A 161 -1.96 45.99 20.91
C GLY A 161 -0.67 46.81 20.86
N PRO A 162 -0.67 47.94 20.14
CA PRO A 162 0.52 48.78 20.05
C PRO A 162 0.96 49.17 21.47
N PRO A 163 2.28 49.24 21.73
CA PRO A 163 2.79 49.68 23.02
C PRO A 163 2.22 51.07 23.34
N SER A 164 1.62 51.22 24.51
CA SER A 164 1.18 52.52 25.02
C SER A 164 2.42 53.34 25.36
N SER A 165 2.57 54.49 24.70
CA SER A 165 3.58 55.49 25.02
C SER A 165 3.06 56.36 26.17
N ASP A 166 3.55 56.12 27.37
CA ASP A 166 3.53 57.08 28.48
C ASP A 166 4.87 57.85 28.52
#